data_AF-A0A9P9YPF5-F1
#
_entry.id   AF-A0A9P9YPF5-F1
#
_cell.length_a   1.000
_cell.length_b   1.000
_cell.length_c   1.000
_cell.angle_alpha   90.00
_cell.angle_beta   90.00
_cell.angle_gamma   90.00
#
_symmetry.space_group_name_H-M   'P 1'
#
loop_
_entity.id
_entity.type
_entity.pdbx_description
1 polymer ?
#
loop_
_entity_poly.entity_id
_entity_poly.type
_entity_poly.pdbx_seq_one_letter_code
_entity_poly.pdbx_strand_id
1 'polypeptide(L)'
;MANESPYFWNEFELKQPPLVTLQVEDTGFAKNVFVVINRFLQQLSEPDAKNFEETAALIGRLMARRKNSFRNMPGFRALCKLNAALCRLLRLDLGRDLVQFRGALPDACDSDLAGPMPTRSSFEYILVRLLGFYHLHERIRECCIKAATYFIQLLRNNFFMDFTTLPNFPQVAKHKFLAENQELPLKLQPLQSTINQTKEAATPALVLKAQKIITKVEKSKLEAKSDVGTVIARKDTPETKTKFNEEALATVADAQQFIARESKARKQNPPSESCLTKSIPKHEWLAAQTLFQRKLSKDPVKALSIFRKFIVSKIK
;
A
#
# COMPACT_ATOMS: atom_id res chain seq x y z
N MET A 1 11.28 -17.36 -23.43
CA MET A 1 10.82 -18.07 -22.22
C MET A 1 11.17 -17.18 -21.04
N ALA A 2 10.19 -16.47 -20.50
CA ALA A 2 10.41 -15.62 -19.33
C ALA A 2 10.65 -16.53 -18.12
N ASN A 3 11.65 -16.23 -17.30
CA ASN A 3 11.83 -16.85 -15.98
C ASN A 3 10.57 -16.55 -15.16
N GLU A 4 9.62 -17.49 -15.15
CA GLU A 4 8.51 -17.46 -14.20
C GLU A 4 9.12 -17.54 -12.81
N SER A 5 8.89 -16.49 -12.01
CA SER A 5 9.31 -16.45 -10.62
C SER A 5 8.73 -17.69 -9.92
N PRO A 6 9.54 -18.57 -9.33
CA PRO A 6 9.06 -19.78 -8.67
C PRO A 6 8.20 -19.49 -7.43
N TYR A 7 7.98 -18.22 -7.09
CA TYR A 7 7.29 -17.76 -5.88
C TYR A 7 6.18 -16.75 -6.21
N PHE A 8 5.17 -17.16 -6.98
CA PHE A 8 3.96 -16.38 -7.28
C PHE A 8 3.23 -15.88 -6.03
N TRP A 9 3.34 -16.58 -4.89
CA TRP A 9 2.71 -16.19 -3.63
C TRP A 9 3.24 -14.86 -3.06
N ASN A 10 4.45 -14.45 -3.43
CA ASN A 10 5.07 -13.20 -2.99
C ASN A 10 4.92 -12.07 -4.03
N GLU A 11 4.14 -12.30 -5.09
CA GLU A 11 3.85 -11.26 -6.07
C GLU A 11 2.86 -10.26 -5.48
N PHE A 12 3.33 -9.02 -5.32
CA PHE A 12 2.59 -7.99 -4.62
C PHE A 12 1.34 -7.53 -5.40
N GLU A 13 1.42 -7.50 -6.73
CA GLU A 13 0.36 -7.02 -7.63
C GLU A 13 -0.32 -8.17 -8.37
N LEU A 14 -0.50 -9.32 -7.70
CA LEU A 14 -1.17 -10.48 -8.28
C LEU A 14 -2.58 -10.07 -8.75
N LYS A 15 -2.79 -10.08 -10.07
CA LYS A 15 -4.05 -9.65 -10.67
C LYS A 15 -5.10 -10.72 -10.45
N GLN A 16 -6.26 -10.31 -9.93
CA GLN A 16 -7.41 -11.19 -9.83
C GLN A 16 -7.87 -11.60 -11.23
N PRO A 17 -8.05 -12.91 -11.50
CA PRO A 17 -8.62 -13.36 -12.76
C PRO A 17 -10.08 -12.91 -12.90
N PRO A 18 -10.60 -12.82 -14.13
CA PRO A 18 -12.01 -12.51 -14.33
C PRO A 18 -12.88 -13.57 -13.64
N LEU A 19 -13.88 -13.12 -12.89
CA LEU A 19 -14.88 -14.00 -12.29
C LEU A 19 -15.75 -14.58 -13.39
N VAL A 20 -15.43 -15.81 -13.78
CA VAL A 20 -16.18 -16.62 -14.73
C VAL A 20 -16.59 -17.91 -14.05
N THR A 21 -17.83 -18.31 -14.27
CA THR A 21 -18.38 -19.59 -13.83
C THR A 21 -18.64 -20.50 -15.03
N LEU A 22 -18.38 -21.79 -14.88
CA LEU A 22 -18.62 -22.85 -15.85
C LEU A 22 -19.69 -23.79 -15.31
N GLN A 23 -20.57 -24.30 -16.17
CA GLN A 23 -21.51 -25.34 -15.74
C GLN A 23 -20.76 -26.66 -15.60
N VAL A 24 -20.94 -27.33 -14.46
CA VAL A 24 -20.32 -28.62 -14.13
C VAL A 24 -21.40 -29.54 -13.58
N GLU A 25 -21.27 -30.85 -13.85
CA GLU A 25 -22.24 -31.87 -13.45
C GLU A 25 -22.17 -32.23 -11.96
N ASP A 26 -20.97 -32.18 -11.37
CA ASP A 26 -20.71 -32.48 -9.96
C ASP A 26 -20.33 -31.20 -9.21
N THR A 27 -21.14 -30.82 -8.21
CA THR A 27 -20.89 -29.68 -7.33
C THR A 27 -20.55 -30.08 -5.89
N GLY A 28 -20.39 -31.38 -5.61
CA GLY A 28 -20.14 -31.91 -4.27
C GLY A 28 -18.89 -31.32 -3.60
N PHE A 29 -17.85 -31.03 -4.39
CA PHE A 29 -16.63 -30.36 -3.91
C PHE A 29 -16.91 -28.97 -3.30
N ALA A 30 -17.82 -28.19 -3.89
CA ALA A 30 -18.11 -26.83 -3.47
C ALA A 30 -18.67 -26.77 -2.05
N LYS A 31 -19.42 -27.79 -1.63
CA LYS A 31 -19.94 -27.92 -0.26
C LYS A 31 -18.81 -27.89 0.77
N ASN A 32 -17.75 -28.66 0.55
CA ASN A 32 -16.62 -28.74 1.47
C ASN A 32 -15.86 -27.42 1.53
N VAL A 33 -15.62 -26.81 0.37
CA VAL A 33 -14.94 -25.50 0.28
C VAL A 33 -15.75 -24.42 0.98
N PHE A 34 -17.07 -24.38 0.76
CA PHE A 34 -17.97 -23.44 1.40
C PHE A 34 -17.94 -23.55 2.92
N VAL A 35 -17.98 -24.78 3.46
CA VAL A 35 -17.90 -25.03 4.90
C VAL A 35 -16.57 -24.55 5.49
N VAL A 36 -15.45 -24.86 4.82
CA VAL A 36 -14.12 -24.43 5.29
C VAL A 36 -13.97 -22.91 5.26
N ILE A 37 -14.45 -22.24 4.20
CA ILE A 37 -14.42 -20.78 4.11
C ILE A 37 -15.24 -20.14 5.23
N ASN A 38 -16.49 -20.59 5.45
CA ASN A 38 -17.32 -20.03 6.51
C ASN A 38 -16.71 -20.24 7.89
N ARG A 39 -16.12 -21.40 8.15
CA ARG A 39 -15.42 -21.66 9.41
C ARG A 39 -14.26 -20.67 9.61
N PHE A 40 -13.46 -20.44 8.56
CA PHE A 40 -12.38 -19.46 8.62
C PHE A 40 -12.90 -18.04 8.85
N LEU A 41 -13.95 -17.63 8.13
CA LEU A 41 -14.57 -16.31 8.29
C LEU A 41 -15.17 -16.11 9.69
N GLN A 42 -15.75 -17.14 10.30
CA GLN A 42 -16.23 -17.10 11.68
C GLN A 42 -15.09 -16.98 12.71
N GLN A 43 -13.91 -17.52 12.39
CA GLN A 43 -12.73 -17.44 13.24
C GLN A 43 -12.00 -16.10 13.15
N LEU A 44 -12.25 -15.30 12.10
CA LEU A 44 -11.77 -13.92 12.00
C LEU A 44 -12.51 -13.07 13.04
N SER A 45 -11.95 -13.01 14.23
CA SER A 45 -12.44 -12.18 15.34
C SER A 45 -12.10 -10.72 15.08
N GLU A 46 -13.11 -9.85 14.98
CA GLU A 46 -12.97 -8.38 14.87
C GLU A 46 -11.96 -7.74 15.86
N PRO A 47 -11.89 -8.14 17.15
CA PRO A 47 -10.91 -7.60 18.10
C PRO A 47 -9.46 -7.89 17.71
N ASP A 48 -9.18 -9.07 17.16
CA ASP A 48 -7.83 -9.48 16.81
C ASP A 48 -7.32 -8.72 15.58
N ALA A 49 -8.20 -8.48 14.59
CA ALA A 49 -7.90 -7.67 13.42
C ALA A 49 -7.52 -6.23 13.81
N LYS A 50 -8.29 -5.60 14.71
CA LYS A 50 -8.01 -4.24 15.20
C LYS A 50 -6.69 -4.15 15.96
N ASN A 51 -6.42 -5.11 16.84
CA ASN A 51 -5.13 -5.19 17.56
C ASN A 51 -3.95 -5.31 16.59
N PHE A 52 -4.14 -6.02 15.48
CA PHE A 52 -3.14 -6.20 14.44
C PHE A 52 -2.81 -4.89 13.72
N GLU A 53 -3.84 -4.13 13.32
CA GLU A 53 -3.70 -2.80 12.71
C GLU A 53 -3.01 -1.81 13.65
N GLU A 54 -3.42 -1.76 14.92
CA GLU A 54 -2.84 -0.89 15.93
C GLU A 54 -1.35 -1.22 16.16
N THR A 55 -1.01 -2.51 16.22
CA THR A 55 0.38 -2.98 16.35
C THR A 55 1.23 -2.54 15.15
N ALA A 56 0.74 -2.74 13.93
CA ALA A 56 1.42 -2.30 12.72
C ALA A 56 1.63 -0.77 12.72
N ALA A 57 0.62 0.00 13.13
CA ALA A 57 0.72 1.45 13.23
C ALA A 57 1.72 1.91 14.31
N LEU A 58 1.75 1.24 15.47
CA LEU A 58 2.71 1.52 16.54
C LEU A 58 4.16 1.28 16.09
N ILE A 59 4.43 0.14 15.46
CA ILE A 59 5.76 -0.17 14.94
C ILE A 59 6.13 0.80 13.82
N GLY A 60 5.21 1.13 12.92
CA GLY A 60 5.42 2.15 11.88
C GLY A 60 5.82 3.51 12.45
N ARG A 61 5.15 3.97 13.51
CA ARG A 61 5.51 5.22 14.21
C ARG A 61 6.87 5.13 14.90
N LEU A 62 7.18 4.00 15.54
CA LEU A 62 8.47 3.76 16.16
C LEU A 62 9.60 3.82 15.13
N MET A 63 9.40 3.19 13.96
CA MET A 63 10.33 3.24 12.85
C MET A 63 10.53 4.68 12.35
N ALA A 64 9.46 5.42 12.10
CA ALA A 64 9.54 6.80 11.62
C ALA A 64 10.38 7.69 12.56
N ARG A 65 10.25 7.49 13.88
CA ARG A 65 10.98 8.28 14.89
C ARG A 65 12.42 7.83 15.10
N ARG A 66 12.71 6.53 15.00
CA ARG A 66 13.97 5.95 15.50
C ARG A 66 14.79 5.18 14.47
N LYS A 67 14.37 5.15 13.19
CA LYS A 67 15.08 4.44 12.12
C LYS A 67 16.56 4.80 12.03
N ASN A 68 16.90 6.08 12.23
CA ASN A 68 18.29 6.54 12.15
C ASN A 68 19.10 6.18 13.40
N SER A 69 18.47 6.20 14.59
CA SER A 69 19.10 5.87 15.87
C SER A 69 19.50 4.40 15.95
N PHE A 70 18.67 3.51 15.38
CA PHE A 70 18.82 2.05 15.57
C PHE A 70 19.03 1.29 14.27
N ARG A 71 19.44 1.97 13.18
CA ARG A 71 19.66 1.34 11.86
C ARG A 71 20.57 0.11 11.91
N ASN A 72 21.55 0.12 12.82
CA ASN A 72 22.54 -0.94 12.94
C ASN A 72 22.16 -2.04 13.94
N MET A 73 21.10 -1.87 14.73
CA MET A 73 20.69 -2.85 15.74
C MET A 73 19.93 -4.02 15.09
N PRO A 74 20.39 -5.28 15.25
CA PRO A 74 19.72 -6.46 14.68
C PRO A 74 18.25 -6.58 15.08
N GLY A 75 17.90 -6.39 16.35
CA GLY A 75 16.51 -6.44 16.80
C GLY A 75 15.63 -5.36 16.17
N PHE A 76 16.17 -4.16 15.94
CA PHE A 76 15.45 -3.11 15.24
C PHE A 76 15.26 -3.40 13.75
N ARG A 77 16.24 -4.04 13.08
CA ARG A 77 16.05 -4.52 11.71
C ARG A 77 15.00 -5.62 11.63
N ALA A 78 14.95 -6.53 12.61
CA ALA A 78 13.89 -7.53 12.72
C ALA A 78 12.52 -6.87 12.88
N LEU A 79 12.44 -5.81 13.70
CA LEU A 79 11.22 -5.02 13.88
C LEU A 79 10.78 -4.29 12.58
N CYS A 80 11.74 -3.79 11.80
CA CYS A 80 11.44 -3.21 10.48
C CYS A 80 10.86 -4.23 9.50
N LYS A 81 11.40 -5.46 9.51
CA LYS A 81 10.89 -6.57 8.71
C LYS A 81 9.52 -7.04 9.18
N LEU A 82 9.29 -7.06 10.50
CA LEU A 82 7.99 -7.33 11.10
C LEU A 82 6.95 -6.34 10.55
N ASN A 83 7.21 -5.04 10.63
CA ASN A 83 6.29 -4.02 10.12
C ASN A 83 5.99 -4.21 8.63
N ALA A 84 6.99 -4.49 7.81
CA ALA A 84 6.80 -4.73 6.39
C ALA A 84 5.91 -5.97 6.13
N ALA A 85 6.05 -7.03 6.93
CA ALA A 85 5.22 -8.23 6.83
C ALA A 85 3.78 -7.97 7.31
N LEU A 86 3.60 -7.24 8.43
CA LEU A 86 2.29 -6.82 8.93
C LEU A 86 1.54 -5.98 7.89
N CYS A 87 2.17 -4.96 7.33
CA CYS A 87 1.56 -4.12 6.30
C CYS A 87 1.21 -4.92 5.03
N ARG A 88 1.98 -5.94 4.68
CA ARG A 88 1.66 -6.81 3.54
C ARG A 88 0.47 -7.71 3.83
N LEU A 89 0.40 -8.29 5.03
CA LEU A 89 -0.72 -9.14 5.44
C LEU A 89 -2.03 -8.35 5.45
N LEU A 90 -2.03 -7.13 6.00
CA LEU A 90 -3.20 -6.24 6.00
C LEU A 90 -3.66 -5.86 4.59
N ARG A 91 -2.74 -5.75 3.63
CA ARG A 91 -3.07 -5.48 2.22
C ARG A 91 -3.49 -6.72 1.43
N LEU A 92 -3.16 -7.92 1.92
CA LEU A 92 -3.55 -9.18 1.29
C LEU A 92 -5.06 -9.42 1.46
N ASP A 93 -5.65 -9.02 2.59
CA ASP A 93 -7.11 -9.07 2.84
C ASP A 93 -7.77 -10.37 2.34
N LEU A 94 -7.27 -11.51 2.86
CA LEU A 94 -7.75 -12.83 2.48
C LEU A 94 -9.26 -13.00 2.77
N GLY A 95 -9.77 -12.36 3.81
CA GLY A 95 -11.18 -12.43 4.18
C GLY A 95 -12.07 -11.95 3.02
N ARG A 96 -11.75 -10.80 2.44
CA ARG A 96 -12.46 -10.27 1.28
C ARG A 96 -12.37 -11.18 0.05
N ASP A 97 -11.17 -11.67 -0.26
CA ASP A 97 -10.94 -12.59 -1.38
C ASP A 97 -11.79 -13.88 -1.24
N LEU A 98 -11.86 -14.43 -0.03
CA LEU A 98 -12.64 -15.63 0.26
C LEU A 98 -14.15 -15.39 0.24
N VAL A 99 -14.63 -14.24 0.71
CA VAL A 99 -16.05 -13.86 0.59
C VAL A 99 -16.46 -13.77 -0.88
N GLN A 100 -15.63 -13.15 -1.73
CA GLN A 100 -15.90 -13.04 -3.16
C GLN A 100 -15.90 -14.41 -3.85
N PHE A 101 -14.92 -15.26 -3.54
CA PHE A 101 -14.86 -16.62 -4.10
C PHE A 101 -16.05 -17.48 -3.64
N ARG A 102 -16.41 -17.40 -2.35
CA ARG A 102 -17.59 -18.08 -1.79
C ARG A 102 -18.87 -17.67 -2.51
N GLY A 103 -19.04 -16.39 -2.81
CA GLY A 103 -20.21 -15.89 -3.53
C GLY A 103 -20.31 -16.35 -4.99
N ALA A 104 -19.24 -16.93 -5.55
CA ALA A 104 -19.23 -17.52 -6.89
C ALA A 104 -19.49 -19.04 -6.89
N LEU A 105 -19.63 -19.67 -5.71
CA LEU A 105 -20.01 -21.08 -5.58
C LEU A 105 -21.54 -21.22 -5.67
N PRO A 106 -22.05 -22.39 -6.11
CA PRO A 106 -23.48 -22.69 -6.10
C PRO A 106 -24.09 -22.63 -4.70
N ASP A 107 -25.35 -22.18 -4.60
CA ASP A 107 -26.11 -22.17 -3.34
C ASP A 107 -26.52 -23.58 -2.88
N ALA A 108 -26.79 -24.48 -3.83
CA ALA A 108 -27.06 -25.90 -3.60
C ALA A 108 -25.95 -26.74 -4.20
N CYS A 109 -25.36 -27.63 -3.40
CA CYS A 109 -24.21 -28.46 -3.79
C CYS A 109 -24.49 -29.92 -3.46
N ASP A 110 -24.49 -30.79 -4.47
CA ASP A 110 -24.54 -32.24 -4.31
C ASP A 110 -23.72 -32.92 -5.43
N SER A 111 -23.32 -34.17 -5.22
CA SER A 111 -22.55 -34.93 -6.23
C SER A 111 -23.33 -35.16 -7.52
N ASP A 112 -24.67 -35.17 -7.42
CA ASP A 112 -25.58 -35.44 -8.53
C ASP A 112 -26.24 -34.16 -9.06
N LEU A 113 -25.83 -32.98 -8.56
CA LEU A 113 -26.41 -31.69 -8.91
C LEU A 113 -25.45 -30.87 -9.78
N ALA A 114 -25.90 -30.61 -11.01
CA ALA A 114 -25.20 -29.70 -11.90
C ALA A 114 -25.37 -28.24 -11.45
N GLY A 115 -24.32 -27.44 -11.58
CA GLY A 115 -24.36 -26.03 -11.22
C GLY A 115 -23.16 -25.20 -11.68
N PRO A 116 -23.26 -23.87 -11.53
CA PRO A 116 -22.22 -22.93 -11.95
C PRO A 116 -21.04 -22.94 -10.97
N MET A 117 -19.87 -23.37 -11.43
CA MET A 117 -18.63 -23.44 -10.65
C MET A 117 -17.60 -22.41 -11.11
N PRO A 118 -16.82 -21.79 -10.19
CA PRO A 118 -15.73 -20.91 -10.56
C PRO A 118 -14.68 -21.62 -11.45
N THR A 119 -14.09 -20.88 -12.38
CA THR A 119 -12.97 -21.41 -13.18
C THR A 119 -11.78 -21.83 -12.31
N ARG A 120 -10.98 -22.77 -12.86
CA ARG A 120 -9.71 -23.20 -12.26
C ARG A 120 -8.80 -22.03 -11.89
N SER A 121 -8.68 -21.02 -12.75
CA SER A 121 -7.88 -19.83 -12.47
C SER A 121 -8.34 -19.06 -11.24
N SER A 122 -9.66 -18.97 -11.01
CA SER A 122 -10.20 -18.33 -9.81
C SER A 122 -9.82 -19.09 -8.54
N PHE A 123 -9.84 -20.43 -8.60
CA PHE A 123 -9.43 -21.26 -7.47
C PHE A 123 -7.92 -21.19 -7.22
N GLU A 124 -7.10 -21.30 -8.28
CA GLU A 124 -5.65 -21.17 -8.19
C GLU A 124 -5.23 -19.82 -7.61
N TYR A 125 -5.90 -18.72 -7.98
CA TYR A 125 -5.69 -17.41 -7.36
C TYR A 125 -5.87 -17.49 -5.84
N ILE A 126 -6.99 -18.06 -5.34
CA ILE A 126 -7.23 -18.20 -3.90
C ILE A 126 -6.16 -19.06 -3.21
N LEU A 127 -5.71 -20.14 -3.85
CA LEU A 127 -4.62 -20.97 -3.30
C LEU A 127 -3.31 -20.17 -3.16
N VAL A 128 -2.97 -19.34 -4.15
CA VAL A 128 -1.79 -18.46 -4.09
C VAL A 128 -1.95 -17.43 -2.97
N ARG A 129 -3.15 -16.85 -2.78
CA ARG A 129 -3.43 -15.94 -1.66
C ARG A 129 -3.29 -16.63 -0.30
N LEU A 130 -3.74 -17.87 -0.17
CA LEU A 130 -3.59 -18.69 1.03
C LEU A 130 -2.12 -18.98 1.37
N LEU A 131 -1.31 -19.34 0.35
CA LEU A 131 0.13 -19.51 0.53
C LEU A 131 0.82 -18.22 0.98
N GLY A 132 0.45 -17.09 0.36
CA GLY A 132 0.94 -15.77 0.75
C GLY A 132 0.57 -15.42 2.20
N PHE A 133 -0.67 -15.70 2.60
CA PHE A 133 -1.15 -15.53 3.96
C PHE A 133 -0.32 -16.36 4.96
N TYR A 134 -0.12 -17.64 4.69
CA TYR A 134 0.70 -18.53 5.52
C TYR A 134 2.13 -18.01 5.70
N HIS A 135 2.84 -17.74 4.60
CA HIS A 135 4.25 -17.33 4.68
C HIS A 135 4.43 -15.95 5.31
N LEU A 136 3.45 -15.05 5.17
CA LEU A 136 3.46 -13.78 5.89
C LEU A 136 3.32 -14.00 7.39
N HIS A 137 2.41 -14.86 7.84
CA HIS A 137 2.26 -15.21 9.25
C HIS A 137 3.52 -15.86 9.83
N GLU A 138 4.10 -16.82 9.10
CA GLU A 138 5.39 -17.43 9.46
C GLU A 138 6.48 -16.36 9.62
N ARG A 139 6.58 -15.45 8.65
CA ARG A 139 7.56 -14.36 8.69
C ARG A 139 7.35 -13.40 9.85
N ILE A 140 6.10 -13.08 10.18
CA ILE A 140 5.72 -12.27 11.34
C ILE A 140 6.22 -12.94 12.62
N ARG A 141 5.92 -14.24 12.80
CA ARG A 141 6.37 -15.03 13.95
C ARG A 141 7.90 -15.01 14.08
N GLU A 142 8.62 -15.31 12.99
CA GLU A 142 10.10 -15.28 13.01
C GLU A 142 10.66 -13.91 13.43
N CYS A 143 10.09 -12.83 12.91
CA CYS A 143 10.58 -11.48 13.20
C CYS A 143 10.27 -11.09 14.65
N CYS A 144 9.11 -11.49 15.18
CA CYS A 144 8.77 -11.33 16.59
C CYS A 144 9.78 -12.04 17.50
N ILE A 145 10.09 -13.31 17.23
CA ILE A 145 11.06 -14.09 18.01
C ILE A 145 12.43 -13.41 17.96
N LYS A 146 12.94 -13.08 16.76
CA LYS A 146 14.25 -12.42 16.59
C LYS A 146 14.32 -11.07 17.31
N ALA A 147 13.25 -10.26 17.25
CA ALA A 147 13.18 -8.98 17.94
C ALA A 147 13.13 -9.17 19.46
N ALA A 148 12.26 -10.08 19.95
CA ALA A 148 12.10 -10.36 21.36
C ALA A 148 13.39 -10.88 21.99
N THR A 149 14.03 -11.91 21.42
CA THR A 149 15.30 -12.44 21.91
C THR A 149 16.37 -11.36 22.03
N TYR A 150 16.48 -10.48 21.02
CA TYR A 150 17.45 -9.39 21.02
C TYR A 150 17.15 -8.35 22.10
N PHE A 151 15.91 -7.88 22.22
CA PHE A 151 15.56 -6.85 23.21
C PHE A 151 15.56 -7.38 24.65
N ILE A 152 15.21 -8.65 24.86
CA ILE A 152 15.35 -9.33 26.16
C ILE A 152 16.83 -9.38 26.57
N GLN A 153 17.74 -9.69 25.64
CA GLN A 153 19.17 -9.67 25.93
C GLN A 153 19.66 -8.25 26.27
N LEU A 154 19.14 -7.23 25.57
CA LEU A 154 19.49 -5.83 25.83
C LEU A 154 19.01 -5.36 27.21
N LEU A 155 17.80 -5.77 27.61
CA LEU A 155 17.21 -5.52 28.93
C LEU A 155 18.04 -6.17 30.05
N ARG A 156 18.43 -7.44 29.88
CA ARG A 156 19.29 -8.15 30.85
C ARG A 156 20.63 -7.47 31.06
N ASN A 157 21.13 -6.81 30.03
CA ASN A 157 22.38 -6.06 30.07
C ASN A 157 22.19 -4.60 30.56
N ASN A 158 21.00 -4.22 31.06
CA ASN A 158 20.62 -2.87 31.51
C ASN A 158 20.84 -1.75 30.48
N PHE A 159 20.85 -2.08 29.19
CA PHE A 159 20.97 -1.10 28.11
C PHE A 159 19.58 -0.60 27.66
N PHE A 160 19.42 0.73 27.60
CA PHE A 160 18.26 1.42 27.00
C PHE A 160 16.88 1.07 27.61
N MET A 161 16.76 1.06 28.95
CA MET A 161 15.53 0.68 29.68
C MET A 161 14.25 1.43 29.24
N ASP A 162 14.33 2.72 28.90
CA ASP A 162 13.16 3.50 28.43
C ASP A 162 12.68 3.12 27.02
N PHE A 163 13.56 2.53 26.21
CA PHE A 163 13.25 2.15 24.82
C PHE A 163 12.89 0.68 24.69
N THR A 164 13.53 -0.19 25.45
CA THR A 164 13.30 -1.64 25.45
C THR A 164 11.98 -2.04 26.10
N THR A 165 11.41 -1.19 26.95
CA THR A 165 10.07 -1.35 27.55
C THR A 165 8.94 -0.84 26.65
N LEU A 166 9.25 -0.03 25.63
CA LEU A 166 8.26 0.50 24.68
C LEU A 166 7.64 -0.57 23.75
N PRO A 167 8.39 -1.55 23.22
CA PRO A 167 7.79 -2.73 22.63
C PRO A 167 7.38 -3.68 23.75
N ASN A 168 6.39 -3.26 24.55
CA ASN A 168 5.59 -4.23 25.27
C ASN A 168 5.06 -5.19 24.19
N PHE A 169 5.60 -6.42 24.18
CA PHE A 169 5.13 -7.55 23.37
C PHE A 169 4.04 -8.43 24.06
N PRO A 170 3.25 -7.98 25.07
CA PRO A 170 2.29 -8.86 25.72
C PRO A 170 1.16 -9.30 24.78
N GLN A 171 1.01 -8.67 23.61
CA GLN A 171 0.04 -9.08 22.60
C GLN A 171 0.56 -10.21 21.69
N VAL A 172 1.88 -10.32 21.45
CA VAL A 172 2.48 -11.46 20.73
C VAL A 172 2.37 -12.73 21.58
N ALA A 173 2.57 -12.63 22.90
CA ALA A 173 2.39 -13.76 23.81
C ALA A 173 0.93 -14.27 23.90
N LYS A 174 -0.06 -13.43 23.55
CA LYS A 174 -1.49 -13.76 23.59
C LYS A 174 -2.06 -14.20 22.25
N HIS A 175 -1.33 -14.01 21.15
CA HIS A 175 -1.81 -14.38 19.82
C HIS A 175 -1.63 -15.89 19.61
N LYS A 176 -2.71 -16.58 19.21
CA LYS A 176 -2.62 -17.98 18.74
C LYS A 176 -1.95 -17.98 17.37
N PHE A 177 -0.62 -17.91 17.33
CA PHE A 177 0.11 -18.16 16.09
C PHE A 177 -0.07 -19.62 15.66
N LEU A 178 0.08 -19.88 14.35
CA LEU A 178 0.12 -21.23 13.81
C LEU A 178 1.11 -22.10 14.59
N ALA A 179 0.78 -23.38 14.78
CA ALA A 179 1.62 -24.31 15.53
C ALA A 179 3.01 -24.43 14.90
N GLU A 180 4.03 -24.61 15.76
CA GLU A 180 5.45 -24.56 15.40
C GLU A 180 5.89 -25.53 14.28
N ASN A 181 5.14 -26.60 14.04
CA ASN A 181 5.47 -27.68 13.12
C ASN A 181 4.30 -28.04 12.19
N GLN A 182 3.54 -27.05 11.74
CA GLN A 182 2.50 -27.29 10.76
C GLN A 182 3.14 -27.44 9.38
N GLU A 183 3.52 -28.68 9.04
CA GLU A 183 4.05 -29.03 7.73
C GLU A 183 2.99 -28.70 6.68
N LEU A 184 3.25 -27.70 5.84
CA LEU A 184 2.54 -27.56 4.58
C LEU A 184 2.80 -28.82 3.76
N PRO A 185 1.80 -29.35 3.04
CA PRO A 185 2.07 -30.42 2.09
C PRO A 185 3.16 -29.95 1.11
N LEU A 186 4.32 -30.59 1.18
CA LEU A 186 5.57 -30.23 0.49
C LEU A 186 5.43 -30.16 -1.04
N LYS A 187 4.33 -30.68 -1.59
CA LYS A 187 3.96 -30.60 -3.00
C LYS A 187 2.45 -30.48 -3.09
N LEU A 188 1.94 -29.31 -3.48
CA LEU A 188 0.70 -29.27 -4.25
C LEU A 188 1.06 -29.92 -5.59
N GLN A 189 0.88 -31.24 -5.71
CA GLN A 189 1.08 -31.91 -6.98
C GLN A 189 0.12 -31.27 -7.99
N PRO A 190 0.60 -30.86 -9.18
CA PRO A 190 -0.31 -30.71 -10.31
C PRO A 190 -1.07 -32.02 -10.44
N LEU A 191 -2.39 -31.99 -10.32
CA LEU A 191 -3.22 -33.14 -10.67
C LEU A 191 -2.78 -33.60 -12.06
N GLN A 192 -2.25 -34.83 -12.13
CA GLN A 192 -1.95 -35.47 -13.40
C GLN A 192 -3.25 -35.48 -14.19
N SER A 193 -3.30 -34.71 -15.27
CA SER A 193 -4.38 -34.83 -16.24
C SER A 193 -4.34 -36.26 -16.75
N THR A 194 -5.31 -37.07 -16.38
CA THR A 194 -5.66 -38.26 -17.16
C THR A 194 -6.18 -37.74 -18.49
N ILE A 195 -5.26 -37.56 -19.44
CA ILE A 195 -5.62 -37.39 -20.84
C ILE A 195 -6.15 -38.75 -21.27
N ASN A 196 -7.46 -38.95 -21.10
CA ASN A 196 -8.16 -39.97 -21.84
C ASN A 196 -8.14 -39.52 -23.30
N GLN A 197 -7.29 -40.18 -24.08
CA GLN A 197 -7.31 -40.10 -25.53
C GLN A 197 -8.69 -40.55 -26.01
N THR A 198 -9.44 -39.67 -26.65
CA THR A 198 -10.52 -40.09 -27.54
C THR A 198 -10.53 -39.17 -28.76
N LYS A 199 -9.90 -39.69 -29.81
CA LYS A 199 -10.08 -39.49 -31.25
C LYS A 199 -10.47 -38.11 -31.78
N GLU A 200 -9.56 -37.62 -32.61
CA GLU A 200 -9.72 -36.62 -33.66
C GLU A 200 -10.98 -36.85 -34.51
N ALA A 201 -11.72 -35.77 -34.77
CA ALA A 201 -12.50 -35.59 -35.98
C ALA A 201 -12.31 -34.15 -36.47
N ALA A 202 -12.12 -34.03 -37.78
CA ALA A 202 -11.63 -32.88 -38.52
C ALA A 202 -12.54 -31.62 -38.47
N THR A 203 -11.86 -30.47 -38.39
CA THR A 203 -12.14 -29.12 -38.95
C THR A 203 -13.37 -28.90 -39.86
N PRO A 204 -13.98 -27.68 -39.91
CA PRO A 204 -13.22 -26.48 -40.30
C PRO A 204 -13.50 -25.17 -39.56
N ALA A 205 -12.49 -24.30 -39.71
CA ALA A 205 -12.38 -22.95 -39.21
C ALA A 205 -13.55 -22.05 -39.64
N LEU A 206 -14.28 -21.54 -38.64
CA LEU A 206 -15.15 -20.39 -38.77
C LEU A 206 -14.40 -19.14 -38.29
N VAL A 207 -13.82 -18.43 -39.26
CA VAL A 207 -13.29 -17.08 -39.10
C VAL A 207 -14.47 -16.15 -38.79
N LEU A 208 -14.64 -15.80 -37.51
CA LEU A 208 -15.54 -14.71 -37.09
C LEU A 208 -14.70 -13.48 -36.72
N LYS A 209 -14.90 -12.42 -37.50
CA LYS A 209 -14.30 -11.10 -37.37
C LYS A 209 -14.46 -10.55 -35.95
N ALA A 210 -13.39 -9.98 -35.41
CA ALA A 210 -13.40 -9.28 -34.13
C ALA A 210 -14.41 -8.12 -34.14
N GLN A 211 -15.45 -8.22 -33.32
CA GLN A 211 -16.32 -7.09 -33.00
C GLN A 211 -15.61 -6.19 -31.99
N LYS A 212 -15.51 -4.89 -32.32
CA LYS A 212 -15.04 -3.84 -31.40
C LYS A 212 -15.99 -3.75 -30.20
N ILE A 213 -15.55 -4.25 -29.05
CA ILE A 213 -16.21 -4.05 -27.77
C ILE A 213 -15.85 -2.64 -27.29
N ILE A 214 -16.79 -1.71 -27.41
CA ILE A 214 -16.72 -0.37 -26.83
C ILE A 214 -16.80 -0.54 -25.30
N THR A 215 -15.73 -0.20 -24.61
CA THR A 215 -15.66 -0.29 -23.14
C THR A 215 -16.44 0.85 -22.49
N LYS A 216 -16.94 0.64 -21.26
CA LYS A 216 -17.69 1.64 -20.46
C LYS A 216 -16.96 2.97 -20.22
N VAL A 217 -15.67 3.06 -20.57
CA VAL A 217 -14.83 4.26 -20.47
C VAL A 217 -14.97 5.18 -21.70
N GLU A 218 -15.39 4.66 -22.86
CA GLU A 218 -15.64 5.49 -24.06
C GLU A 218 -17.04 6.11 -24.05
N LYS A 219 -18.03 5.45 -23.44
CA LYS A 219 -19.39 6.01 -23.28
C LYS A 219 -19.40 7.22 -22.32
N SER A 220 -18.61 7.15 -21.24
CA SER A 220 -18.48 8.24 -20.26
C SER A 220 -17.67 9.44 -20.77
N LYS A 221 -16.81 9.27 -21.77
CA LYS A 221 -16.10 10.39 -22.43
C LYS A 221 -16.96 11.14 -23.46
N LEU A 222 -18.01 10.51 -24.00
CA LEU A 222 -18.95 11.13 -24.91
C LEU A 222 -20.09 11.87 -24.18
N GLU A 223 -20.56 11.31 -23.06
CA GLU A 223 -21.61 11.93 -22.21
C GLU A 223 -21.09 13.14 -21.41
N ALA A 224 -19.78 13.25 -21.17
CA ALA A 224 -19.16 14.42 -20.52
C ALA A 224 -19.06 15.68 -21.42
N LYS A 225 -19.49 15.60 -22.68
CA LYS A 225 -19.50 16.73 -23.62
C LYS A 225 -20.88 17.34 -23.86
N SER A 226 -21.93 16.84 -23.20
CA SER A 226 -23.31 17.26 -23.48
C SER A 226 -24.04 17.96 -22.34
N ASP A 227 -23.35 18.41 -21.28
CA ASP A 227 -23.99 19.18 -20.21
C ASP A 227 -23.42 20.62 -20.17
N VAL A 228 -24.07 21.49 -20.94
CA VAL A 228 -23.81 22.93 -21.01
C VAL A 228 -24.97 23.66 -20.33
N GLY A 229 -24.72 24.19 -19.14
CA GLY A 229 -25.55 25.18 -18.44
C GLY A 229 -24.97 25.41 -17.05
N THR A 230 -24.83 26.61 -16.49
CA THR A 230 -25.19 27.97 -16.89
C THR A 230 -24.10 28.88 -16.30
N VAL A 231 -23.62 29.83 -17.10
CA VAL A 231 -22.55 30.77 -16.75
C VAL A 231 -23.01 31.70 -15.62
N ILE A 232 -22.41 31.57 -14.44
CA ILE A 232 -22.43 32.62 -13.41
C ILE A 232 -21.11 33.36 -13.48
N ALA A 233 -21.15 34.58 -14.01
CA ALA A 233 -20.01 35.48 -14.08
C ALA A 233 -19.48 35.78 -12.67
N ARG A 234 -18.23 35.39 -12.40
CA ARG A 234 -17.45 35.94 -11.30
C ARG A 234 -16.58 37.06 -11.84
N LYS A 235 -16.74 38.20 -11.19
CA LYS A 235 -16.13 39.50 -11.47
C LYS A 235 -14.60 39.40 -11.31
N ASP A 236 -13.88 39.53 -12.42
CA ASP A 236 -12.43 39.68 -12.40
C ASP A 236 -12.07 40.98 -11.66
N THR A 237 -11.23 40.85 -10.63
CA THR A 237 -10.62 41.98 -9.95
C THR A 237 -9.19 42.09 -10.45
N PRO A 238 -8.71 43.27 -10.91
CA PRO A 238 -7.39 43.38 -11.51
C PRO A 238 -6.30 43.22 -10.44
N GLU A 239 -5.50 42.16 -10.52
CA GLU A 239 -4.32 42.01 -9.70
C GLU A 239 -3.22 42.97 -10.19
N THR A 240 -3.04 44.08 -9.46
CA THR A 240 -1.85 44.92 -9.53
C THR A 240 -0.61 44.07 -9.17
N LYS A 241 0.16 43.69 -10.20
CA LYS A 241 1.48 43.05 -10.04
C LYS A 241 2.43 44.01 -9.31
N THR A 242 2.65 43.79 -8.03
CA THR A 242 3.74 44.42 -7.28
C THR A 242 5.07 43.87 -7.81
N LYS A 243 5.77 44.68 -8.60
CA LYS A 243 7.10 44.33 -9.13
C LYS A 243 8.08 44.16 -7.96
N PHE A 244 8.57 42.94 -7.77
CA PHE A 244 9.65 42.65 -6.83
C PHE A 244 10.96 43.27 -7.34
N ASN A 245 11.58 44.16 -6.55
CA ASN A 245 12.89 44.70 -6.88
C ASN A 245 13.98 43.69 -6.51
N GLU A 246 14.73 43.21 -7.50
CA GLU A 246 15.77 42.18 -7.33
C GLU A 246 16.96 42.65 -6.49
N GLU A 247 17.14 43.97 -6.36
CA GLU A 247 18.18 44.60 -5.54
C GLU A 247 17.92 44.46 -4.03
N ALA A 248 16.69 44.13 -3.61
CA ALA A 248 16.32 43.98 -2.19
C ALA A 248 16.96 42.77 -1.49
N LEU A 249 17.61 41.87 -2.23
CA LEU A 249 18.31 40.69 -1.69
C LEU A 249 19.83 40.79 -1.87
N ALA A 250 20.41 42.00 -1.89
CA ALA A 250 21.82 42.29 -2.21
C ALA A 250 22.83 41.52 -1.32
N THR A 251 22.53 41.32 -0.05
CA THR A 251 23.41 40.63 0.90
C THR A 251 22.73 39.44 1.57
N VAL A 252 23.55 38.60 2.21
CA VAL A 252 23.08 37.44 3.00
C VAL A 252 22.23 37.90 4.19
N ALA A 253 22.58 39.04 4.79
CA ALA A 253 21.82 39.65 5.87
C ALA A 253 20.43 40.09 5.39
N ASP A 254 20.34 40.70 4.20
CA ASP A 254 19.07 41.12 3.61
C ASP A 254 18.16 39.91 3.33
N ALA A 255 18.73 38.80 2.85
CA ALA A 255 17.99 37.56 2.63
C ALA A 255 17.45 36.95 3.94
N GLN A 256 18.22 37.01 5.03
CA GLN A 256 17.76 36.56 6.36
C GLN A 256 16.64 37.45 6.90
N GLN A 257 16.78 38.78 6.78
CA GLN A 257 15.75 39.74 7.20
C GLN A 257 14.47 39.57 6.38
N PHE A 258 14.59 39.35 5.06
CA PHE A 258 13.48 39.06 4.17
C PHE A 258 12.74 37.77 4.58
N ILE A 259 13.47 36.68 4.82
CA ILE A 259 12.89 35.41 5.28
C ILE A 259 12.14 35.59 6.61
N ALA A 260 12.70 36.34 7.55
CA ALA A 260 12.07 36.60 8.85
C ALA A 260 10.79 37.42 8.70
N ARG A 261 10.82 38.50 7.90
CA ARG A 261 9.67 39.37 7.62
C ARG A 261 8.53 38.60 6.97
N GLU A 262 8.83 37.86 5.90
CA GLU A 262 7.84 37.08 5.17
C GLU A 262 7.29 35.92 6.01
N SER A 263 8.11 35.25 6.80
CA SER A 263 7.63 34.20 7.73
C SER A 263 6.70 34.73 8.80
N LYS A 264 6.90 35.98 9.26
CA LYS A 264 6.02 36.65 10.22
C LYS A 264 4.71 37.06 9.55
N ALA A 265 4.78 37.60 8.34
CA ALA A 265 3.60 38.00 7.56
C ALA A 265 2.71 36.80 7.18
N ARG A 266 3.31 35.65 6.83
CA ARG A 266 2.58 34.40 6.51
C ARG A 266 1.91 33.71 7.71
N LYS A 267 2.25 34.11 8.93
CA LYS A 267 1.60 33.59 10.16
C LYS A 267 0.34 34.35 10.53
N GLN A 268 0.08 35.51 9.91
CA GLN A 268 -1.16 36.26 10.11
C GLN A 268 -2.28 35.64 9.27
N ASN A 269 -3.49 35.57 9.83
CA ASN A 269 -4.70 35.09 9.15
C ASN A 269 -5.75 36.22 9.12
N PRO A 270 -6.07 36.80 7.95
CA PRO A 270 -5.47 36.53 6.63
C PRO A 270 -4.02 37.07 6.50
N PRO A 271 -3.20 36.53 5.60
CA PRO A 271 -1.85 37.04 5.35
C PRO A 271 -1.90 38.51 4.93
N SER A 272 -1.04 39.35 5.50
CA SER A 272 -1.01 40.78 5.18
C SER A 272 -0.81 41.02 3.68
N GLU A 273 -1.43 42.06 3.13
CA GLU A 273 -1.30 42.42 1.70
C GLU A 273 0.16 42.69 1.29
N SER A 274 1.00 43.04 2.26
CA SER A 274 2.44 43.25 2.12
C SER A 274 3.27 41.95 1.98
N CYS A 275 2.66 40.77 2.09
CA CYS A 275 3.34 39.48 1.97
C CYS A 275 3.53 39.09 0.49
N LEU A 276 4.76 39.21 0.02
CA LEU A 276 5.13 38.92 -1.36
C LEU A 276 5.16 37.41 -1.64
N THR A 277 5.31 36.60 -0.59
CA THR A 277 5.42 35.14 -0.68
C THR A 277 4.10 34.40 -0.44
N LYS A 278 2.97 35.13 -0.41
CA LYS A 278 1.63 34.55 -0.20
C LYS A 278 1.21 33.55 -1.29
N SER A 279 1.67 33.77 -2.52
CA SER A 279 1.40 32.91 -3.68
C SER A 279 2.20 31.58 -3.65
N ILE A 280 3.29 31.51 -2.88
CA ILE A 280 4.15 30.33 -2.82
C ILE A 280 3.54 29.30 -1.87
N PRO A 281 3.34 28.02 -2.27
CA PRO A 281 2.84 26.98 -1.37
C PRO A 281 3.68 26.83 -0.09
N LYS A 282 3.02 26.51 1.03
CA LYS A 282 3.68 26.42 2.36
C LYS A 282 4.88 25.45 2.38
N HIS A 283 4.75 24.31 1.71
CA HIS A 283 5.81 23.29 1.66
C HIS A 283 7.03 23.74 0.84
N GLU A 284 6.83 24.44 -0.27
CA GLU A 284 7.92 24.96 -1.11
C GLU A 284 8.73 26.04 -0.38
N TRP A 285 8.04 26.93 0.34
CA TRP A 285 8.69 27.97 1.13
C TRP A 285 9.52 27.40 2.28
N LEU A 286 8.99 26.42 3.02
CA LEU A 286 9.74 25.74 4.07
C LEU A 286 10.97 25.02 3.52
N ALA A 287 10.86 24.42 2.33
CA ALA A 287 11.99 23.80 1.65
C ALA A 287 13.07 24.82 1.27
N ALA A 288 12.67 25.98 0.72
CA ALA A 288 13.59 27.07 0.36
C ALA A 288 14.32 27.63 1.58
N GLN A 289 13.62 27.85 2.70
CA GLN A 289 14.21 28.28 3.97
C GLN A 289 15.24 27.28 4.50
N THR A 290 14.85 26.00 4.54
CA THR A 290 15.70 24.92 5.03
C THR A 290 16.95 24.78 4.16
N LEU A 291 16.80 24.90 2.84
CA LEU A 291 17.92 24.84 1.90
C LEU A 291 18.87 26.03 2.09
N PHE A 292 18.33 27.25 2.25
CA PHE A 292 19.11 28.44 2.51
C PHE A 292 19.92 28.30 3.81
N GLN A 293 19.29 27.94 4.92
CA GLN A 293 19.97 27.76 6.22
C GLN A 293 21.05 26.67 6.20
N ARG A 294 20.78 25.54 5.52
CA ARG A 294 21.76 24.44 5.39
C ARG A 294 22.97 24.83 4.53
N LYS A 295 22.77 25.71 3.55
CA LYS A 295 23.85 26.16 2.65
C LYS A 295 24.60 27.35 3.21
N LEU A 296 23.96 28.19 4.02
CA LEU A 296 24.55 29.34 4.68
C LEU A 296 25.81 28.99 5.48
N SER A 297 25.79 27.87 6.20
CA SER A 297 26.92 27.39 7.01
C SER A 297 28.07 26.78 6.20
N LYS A 298 27.89 26.51 4.90
CA LYS A 298 28.90 25.90 4.03
C LYS A 298 29.43 26.85 2.96
N ASP A 299 28.53 27.61 2.34
CA ASP A 299 28.83 28.51 1.23
C ASP A 299 27.76 29.62 1.16
N PRO A 300 27.99 30.77 1.81
CA PRO A 300 26.99 31.83 1.93
C PRO A 300 26.68 32.50 0.59
N VAL A 301 27.65 32.60 -0.32
CA VAL A 301 27.48 33.21 -1.65
C VAL A 301 26.58 32.34 -2.53
N LYS A 302 26.81 31.02 -2.55
CA LYS A 302 25.91 30.09 -3.28
C LYS A 302 24.53 30.00 -2.65
N ALA A 303 24.42 30.05 -1.31
CA ALA A 303 23.14 30.03 -0.63
C ALA A 303 22.25 31.20 -1.08
N LEU A 304 22.82 32.41 -1.13
CA LEU A 304 22.15 33.62 -1.60
C LEU A 304 21.80 33.55 -3.09
N SER A 305 22.70 33.08 -3.96
CA SER A 305 22.42 32.93 -5.40
C SER A 305 21.23 31.97 -5.67
N ILE A 306 21.21 30.82 -4.99
CA ILE A 306 20.13 29.83 -5.14
C ILE A 306 18.81 30.39 -4.61
N PHE A 307 18.83 31.06 -3.45
CA PHE A 307 17.63 31.64 -2.86
C PHE A 307 17.06 32.77 -3.73
N ARG A 308 17.90 33.67 -4.27
CA ARG A 308 17.46 34.69 -5.22
C ARG A 308 16.79 34.08 -6.45
N LYS A 309 17.39 33.06 -7.07
CA LYS A 309 16.81 32.37 -8.23
C LYS A 309 15.45 31.77 -7.91
N PHE A 310 15.30 31.18 -6.72
CA PHE A 310 14.02 30.64 -6.27
C PHE A 310 12.94 31.71 -6.13
N ILE A 311 13.26 32.84 -5.47
CA ILE A 311 12.31 33.96 -5.27
C ILE A 311 11.90 34.57 -6.60
N VAL A 312 12.86 34.87 -7.48
CA VAL A 312 12.58 35.45 -8.79
C VAL A 312 11.70 34.51 -9.62
N SER A 313 11.98 33.20 -9.63
CA SER A 313 11.19 32.20 -10.37
C SER A 313 9.76 32.03 -9.86
N LYS A 314 9.44 32.47 -8.64
CA LYS A 314 8.14 32.24 -8.00
C LYS A 314 7.31 33.51 -7.84
N ILE A 315 7.94 34.68 -7.95
CA ILE A 315 7.29 35.99 -7.80
C ILE A 315 7.18 36.75 -9.15
N LYS A 316 8.11 36.55 -10.10
CA LYS A 316 7.94 37.04 -11.49
C LYS A 316 7.10 36.07 -12.30
#